data_AF-A0AAC8YFR8-F1
#
_entry.id   AF-A0AAC8YFR8-F1
#
_cell.length_a   1.000
_cell.length_b   1.000
_cell.length_c   1.000
_cell.angle_alpha   90.00
_cell.angle_beta   90.00
_cell.angle_gamma   90.00
#
_symmetry.space_group_name_H-M   'P 1'
#
loop_
_entity.id
_entity.type
_entity.pdbx_description
1 polymer ?
#
loop_
_entity_poly.entity_id
_entity_poly.type
_entity_poly.pdbx_seq_one_letter_code
_entity_poly.pdbx_strand_id
1 'polypeptide(L)' 'MRVGSRSSAYAYDADGDRVAASIGGVQTVYLPGGTELSLTGGQVTATRIYTYQGTTIARRTAGTGGNRLAWQWSDGAGSD' A
#
# COMPACT_ATOMS: atom_id res chain seq x y z
N MET A 1 -26.89 -19.06 6.15
CA MET A 1 -25.57 -18.86 6.76
C MET A 1 -24.64 -18.28 5.69
N ARG A 2 -24.25 -16.99 5.78
CA ARG A 2 -23.25 -16.42 4.86
C ARG A 2 -21.87 -16.69 5.47
N VAL A 3 -21.10 -17.59 4.86
CA VAL A 3 -19.68 -17.76 5.20
C VAL A 3 -18.91 -16.65 4.49
N GLY A 4 -18.33 -15.71 5.26
CA GLY A 4 -17.49 -14.65 4.73
C GLY A 4 -16.07 -15.16 4.49
N SER A 5 -15.83 -15.80 3.35
CA SER A 5 -14.51 -16.35 3.02
C SER A 5 -13.56 -15.27 2.48
N ARG A 6 -13.17 -14.29 3.30
CA ARG A 6 -12.08 -13.37 2.95
C ARG A 6 -10.77 -14.00 3.41
N SER A 7 -10.01 -14.58 2.49
CA SER A 7 -8.68 -15.13 2.79
C SER A 7 -7.61 -14.06 2.81
N SER A 8 -6.61 -14.24 3.68
CA SER A 8 -5.41 -13.42 3.78
C SER A 8 -4.16 -14.28 3.78
N ALA A 9 -3.13 -13.86 3.05
CA ALA A 9 -1.78 -14.43 3.07
C ALA A 9 -0.75 -13.30 3.09
N TYR A 10 0.42 -13.58 3.69
CA TYR A 10 1.49 -12.61 3.87
C TYR A 10 2.84 -13.26 3.56
N ALA A 11 3.75 -12.48 3.00
CA ALA A 11 5.15 -12.87 2.81
C ALA A 11 6.05 -11.87 3.54
N TYR A 12 7.13 -12.39 4.12
CA TYR A 12 8.10 -11.64 4.90
C TYR A 12 9.50 -11.93 4.35
N ASP A 13 10.40 -10.97 4.47
CA ASP A 13 11.82 -11.22 4.24
C ASP A 13 12.49 -11.87 5.47
N ALA A 14 13.80 -12.06 5.39
CA ALA A 14 14.58 -12.71 6.45
C ALA A 14 14.68 -11.87 7.73
N ASP A 15 14.47 -10.55 7.64
CA ASP A 15 14.50 -9.63 8.78
C ASP A 15 13.12 -9.53 9.46
N GLY A 16 12.08 -10.12 8.83
CA GLY A 16 10.72 -10.15 9.34
C GLY A 16 9.87 -8.99 8.83
N ASP A 17 10.36 -8.20 7.88
CA ASP A 17 9.59 -7.13 7.25
C ASP A 17 8.61 -7.72 6.21
N ARG A 18 7.38 -7.21 6.20
CA ARG A 18 6.35 -7.70 5.27
C ARG A 18 6.63 -7.18 3.87
N VAL A 19 6.92 -8.09 2.94
CA VAL A 19 7.20 -7.78 1.52
C VAL A 19 6.00 -7.98 0.60
N ALA A 20 5.01 -8.79 1.00
CA ALA A 20 3.76 -8.91 0.25
C ALA A 20 2.55 -9.25 1.13
N ALA A 21 1.37 -8.89 0.65
CA ALA A 21 0.09 -9.29 1.20
C ALA A 21 -0.88 -9.68 0.08
N SER A 22 -1.68 -10.73 0.31
CA SER A 22 -2.81 -11.09 -0.55
C SER A 22 -4.05 -11.13 0.31
N ILE A 23 -5.00 -10.22 0.11
CA ILE A 23 -6.19 -10.08 0.95
C ILE A 23 -7.41 -9.88 0.07
N GLY A 24 -8.36 -10.82 0.11
CA GLY A 24 -9.64 -10.67 -0.60
C GLY A 24 -9.51 -10.40 -2.10
N GLY A 25 -8.54 -11.03 -2.77
CA GLY A 25 -8.30 -10.89 -4.21
C GLY A 25 -7.40 -9.73 -4.63
N VAL A 26 -6.92 -8.92 -3.68
CA VAL A 26 -5.90 -7.88 -3.91
C VAL A 26 -4.54 -8.42 -3.50
N GLN A 27 -3.55 -8.35 -4.39
CA GLN A 27 -2.17 -8.67 -4.08
C GLN A 27 -1.35 -7.38 -4.05
N THR A 28 -0.65 -7.12 -2.95
CA THR A 28 0.21 -5.95 -2.79
C THR A 28 1.64 -6.40 -2.51
N VAL A 29 2.60 -5.84 -3.21
CA VAL A 29 4.03 -5.96 -2.88
C VAL A 29 4.54 -4.63 -2.35
N TYR A 30 5.36 -4.69 -1.30
CA TYR A 30 5.96 -3.56 -0.62
C TYR A 30 7.44 -3.51 -1.00
N LEU A 31 7.83 -2.44 -1.69
CA LEU A 31 9.19 -2.27 -2.21
C LEU A 31 10.00 -1.33 -1.31
N PRO A 32 11.32 -1.54 -1.22
CA PRO A 32 12.22 -0.61 -0.54
C PRO A 32 12.02 0.84 -1.01
N GLY A 33 12.07 1.78 -0.07
CA GLY A 33 11.91 3.20 -0.35
C GLY A 33 10.45 3.67 -0.47
N GLY A 34 9.47 2.89 -0.01
CA GLY A 34 8.08 3.33 0.16
C GLY A 34 7.23 3.29 -1.10
N THR A 35 7.57 2.41 -2.06
CA THR A 35 6.68 2.11 -3.20
C THR A 35 5.87 0.86 -2.89
N GLU A 36 4.59 0.89 -3.22
CA GLU A 36 3.69 -0.27 -3.16
C GLU A 36 3.09 -0.51 -4.54
N LEU A 37 3.01 -1.77 -4.96
CA LEU A 37 2.28 -2.16 -6.17
C LEU A 37 1.14 -3.09 -5.80
N SER A 38 -0.08 -2.70 -6.13
CA SER A 38 -1.29 -3.49 -5.89
C SER A 38 -1.89 -3.99 -7.20
N LEU A 39 -2.08 -5.30 -7.31
CA LEU A 39 -2.75 -5.98 -8.39
C LEU A 39 -4.17 -6.36 -7.96
N THR A 40 -5.17 -5.95 -8.75
CA THR A 40 -6.57 -6.36 -8.58
C THR A 40 -7.20 -6.56 -9.95
N GLY A 41 -7.74 -7.76 -10.22
CA GLY A 41 -8.42 -8.03 -11.49
C GLY A 41 -7.60 -7.72 -12.75
N GLY A 42 -6.28 -7.93 -12.70
CA GLY A 42 -5.34 -7.64 -13.80
C GLY A 42 -4.88 -6.18 -13.88
N GLN A 43 -5.42 -5.28 -13.06
CA GLN A 43 -5.01 -3.87 -13.01
C GLN A 43 -3.96 -3.66 -11.93
N VAL A 44 -2.87 -2.97 -12.27
CA VAL A 44 -1.82 -2.58 -11.34
C VAL A 44 -1.98 -1.12 -10.95
N THR A 45 -2.01 -0.85 -9.65
CA THR A 45 -1.93 0.49 -9.07
C THR A 45 -0.62 0.62 -8.32
N ALA A 46 0.19 1.62 -8.67
CA ALA A 46 1.41 1.96 -7.97
C ALA A 46 1.17 3.12 -7.00
N THR A 47 1.61 2.98 -5.76
CA THR A 47 1.58 4.06 -4.76
C THR A 47 3.01 4.35 -4.31
N ARG A 48 3.48 5.60 -4.48
CA ARG A 48 4.73 6.08 -3.89
C ARG A 48 4.41 6.91 -2.65
N ILE A 49 4.99 6.54 -1.52
CA ILE A 49 4.92 7.26 -0.25
C ILE A 49 6.17 8.14 -0.16
N TYR A 50 5.97 9.44 0.07
CA TYR A 50 7.05 10.40 0.31
C TYR A 50 7.13 10.70 1.79
N THR A 51 8.33 10.56 2.35
CA THR A 51 8.60 10.82 3.76
C THR A 51 9.61 11.96 3.91
N TYR A 52 9.42 12.79 4.92
CA TYR A 52 10.40 13.76 5.39
C TYR A 52 10.57 13.58 6.90
N GLN A 53 11.80 13.39 7.37
CA GLN A 53 12.12 13.14 8.79
C GLN A 53 11.28 12.00 9.40
N GLY A 54 11.10 10.91 8.65
CA GLY A 54 10.30 9.75 9.07
C GLY A 54 8.78 9.92 9.01
N THR A 55 8.29 11.13 8.70
CA THR A 55 6.84 11.41 8.60
C THR A 55 6.40 11.34 7.14
N THR A 56 5.26 10.71 6.86
CA THR A 56 4.67 10.73 5.51
C THR A 56 4.10 12.11 5.23
N ILE A 57 4.52 12.72 4.13
CA ILE A 57 4.10 14.07 3.71
C ILE A 57 3.27 14.06 2.43
N ALA A 58 3.36 12.99 1.63
CA ALA A 58 2.56 12.84 0.43
C ALA A 58 2.46 11.39 -0.02
N ARG A 59 1.39 11.10 -0.75
CA ARG A 59 1.21 9.85 -1.50
C ARG A 59 0.91 10.17 -2.95
N ARG A 60 1.62 9.50 -3.86
CA ARG A 60 1.33 9.53 -5.30
C ARG A 60 0.79 8.19 -5.72
N THR A 61 -0.42 8.16 -6.26
CA THR A 61 -1.07 6.96 -6.76
C THR A 61 -1.20 7.05 -8.27
N ALA A 62 -0.68 6.05 -8.98
CA ALA A 62 -0.74 5.92 -10.42
C ALA A 62 -1.41 4.61 -10.81
N GLY A 63 -2.37 4.66 -11.73
CA GLY A 63 -3.04 3.50 -12.31
C GLY A 63 -3.67 3.87 -13.65
N THR A 64 -4.51 3.00 -14.17
CA THR A 64 -5.12 3.12 -15.52
C THR A 64 -5.95 4.40 -15.70
N GLY A 65 -6.47 4.98 -14.60
CA GLY A 65 -7.27 6.21 -14.62
C GLY A 65 -6.50 7.51 -14.37
N GLY A 66 -5.18 7.47 -14.17
CA GLY A 66 -4.35 8.67 -14.00
C GLY A 66 -3.30 8.57 -12.89
N ASN A 67 -2.66 9.72 -12.63
CA ASN A 67 -1.60 9.89 -11.65
C ASN A 67 -1.97 11.05 -10.72
N ARG A 68 -2.26 10.75 -9.45
CA ARG A 68 -2.71 11.71 -8.44
C ARG A 68 -1.68 11.84 -7.34
N LEU A 69 -1.28 13.08 -7.05
CA LEU A 69 -0.51 13.41 -5.84
C LEU A 69 -1.46 13.97 -4.78
N ALA A 70 -1.40 13.43 -3.57
CA ALA A 70 -2.09 13.94 -2.39
C ALA A 70 -1.07 14.29 -1.32
N TRP A 71 -1.07 15.55 -0.87
CA TRP A 71 -0.29 16.00 0.28
C TRP A 71 -0.99 15.61 1.57
N GLN A 72 -0.21 15.26 2.58
CA GLN A 72 -0.68 14.84 3.89
C GLN A 72 -0.01 15.69 4.96
N TRP A 73 -0.81 16.12 5.92
CA TRP A 73 -0.36 16.87 7.07
C TRP A 73 -0.91 16.15 8.28
N SER A 74 -0.03 15.51 9.04
CA SER A 74 -0.41 14.84 10.27
C SER A 74 -0.56 15.90 11.36
N ASP A 75 -1.63 15.82 12.15
CA ASP A 75 -1.61 16.45 13.45
C ASP A 75 -0.65 15.70 14.39
N GLY A 76 -0.37 16.26 15.57
CA GLY A 76 0.50 15.63 16.57
C GLY A 76 0.02 14.24 17.05
N ALA A 77 -1.20 13.83 16.70
CA ALA A 77 -1.74 12.51 17.00
C ALA A 77 -1.53 11.48 15.88
N GLY A 78 -0.96 11.90 14.73
CA GLY A 78 -0.64 11.01 13.61
C GLY A 78 -1.86 10.62 12.76
N SER A 79 -2.97 11.35 12.88
CA SER A 79 -4.17 11.17 12.04
C SER A 79 -4.14 12.18 10.87
N ASP A 80 -4.63 11.75 9.71
CA ASP A 80 -4.93 12.60 8.55
C ASP A 80 -6.29 13.31 8.70
#